data_AF-A0A1V2H4X3-F1
#
_entry.id   AF-A0A1V2H4X3-F1
#
_cell.length_a   1.000
_cell.length_b   1.000
_cell.length_c   1.000
_cell.angle_alpha   90.00
_cell.angle_beta   90.00
_cell.angle_gamma   90.00
#
_symmetry.space_group_name_H-M   'P 1'
#
loop_
_entity.id
_entity.type
_entity.pdbx_description
1 polymer ?
#
loop_
_entity_poly.entity_id
_entity_poly.type
_entity_poly.pdbx_seq_one_letter_code
_entity_poly.pdbx_strand_id
1 'polypeptide(L)'
;MTVAAAAAVAILAGGGAAKADILVQNTASKAVWLTLYDGFGRAVMSRCLATHASHAARTETGSAVYVRGEMKERTDCSGRTLQDTGRGATIVTGASTTKIFVESGGRLLVR
;
A
#
# COMPACT_ATOMS: atom_id res chain seq x y z
N MET A 1 17.53 20.42 -14.06
CA MET A 1 16.83 19.96 -12.84
C MET A 1 15.40 19.60 -13.24
N THR A 2 15.17 18.35 -13.61
CA THR A 2 13.89 17.87 -14.13
C THR A 2 13.02 17.42 -12.96
N VAL A 3 11.92 18.14 -12.75
CA VAL A 3 10.92 17.87 -11.73
C VAL A 3 10.20 16.58 -12.13
N ALA A 4 10.42 15.48 -11.40
CA ALA A 4 9.71 14.22 -11.64
C ALA A 4 8.24 14.40 -11.23
N ALA A 5 7.35 14.32 -12.22
CA ALA A 5 5.92 14.43 -12.05
C ALA A 5 5.41 13.39 -11.05
N ALA A 6 4.81 13.84 -9.95
CA ALA A 6 4.01 12.98 -9.10
C ALA A 6 2.78 12.54 -9.90
N ALA A 7 2.74 11.27 -10.32
CA ALA A 7 1.53 10.66 -10.85
C ALA A 7 0.54 10.46 -9.69
N ALA A 8 -0.19 11.52 -9.35
CA ALA A 8 -1.39 11.41 -8.54
C ALA A 8 -2.43 10.66 -9.38
N VAL A 9 -2.66 9.38 -9.05
CA VAL A 9 -3.78 8.63 -9.62
C VAL A 9 -5.06 9.32 -9.15
N ALA A 10 -5.73 9.99 -10.09
CA ALA A 10 -7.08 10.50 -9.88
C ALA A 10 -8.00 9.29 -9.65
N ILE A 11 -8.50 9.15 -8.43
CA ILE A 11 -9.61 8.25 -8.15
C ILE A 11 -10.84 8.90 -8.82
N LEU A 12 -11.21 8.41 -10.00
CA LEU A 12 -12.45 8.75 -10.66
C LEU A 12 -13.61 8.39 -9.72
N ALA A 13 -14.17 9.41 -9.08
CA ALA A 13 -15.44 9.35 -8.37
C ALA A 13 -16.57 9.20 -9.41
N GLY A 14 -16.74 7.99 -9.93
CA GLY A 14 -17.95 7.60 -10.65
C GLY A 14 -19.09 7.36 -9.67
N GLY A 15 -20.26 7.92 -9.98
CA GLY A 15 -21.50 7.99 -9.18
C GLY A 15 -21.77 6.86 -8.18
N GLY A 16 -22.23 7.24 -6.98
CA GLY A 16 -22.61 6.34 -5.88
C GLY A 16 -21.43 5.78 -5.08
N ALA A 17 -20.30 6.48 -5.09
CA ALA A 17 -18.95 5.95 -4.88
C ALA A 17 -18.70 5.30 -3.51
N ALA A 18 -18.60 3.97 -3.49
CA ALA A 18 -17.84 3.23 -2.48
C ALA A 18 -16.40 3.77 -2.45
N LYS A 19 -16.05 4.50 -1.39
CA LYS A 19 -14.71 5.07 -1.17
C LYS A 19 -13.67 3.94 -1.10
N ALA A 20 -12.45 4.20 -1.56
CA ALA A 20 -11.33 3.34 -1.22
C ALA A 20 -11.01 3.53 0.27
N ASP A 21 -11.00 2.47 1.07
CA ASP A 21 -10.71 2.59 2.50
C ASP A 21 -9.22 2.79 2.76
N ILE A 22 -8.36 2.35 1.82
CA ILE A 22 -6.90 2.37 1.98
C ILE A 22 -6.22 2.79 0.69
N LEU A 23 -5.27 3.72 0.79
CA LEU A 23 -4.33 4.07 -0.27
C LEU A 23 -2.91 3.77 0.20
N VAL A 24 -2.25 2.80 -0.43
CA VAL A 24 -0.84 2.49 -0.17
C VAL A 24 0.03 3.15 -1.23
N GLN A 25 1.03 3.90 -0.80
CA GLN A 25 1.98 4.60 -1.66
C GLN A 25 3.38 4.06 -1.39
N ASN A 26 4.02 3.50 -2.42
CA ASN A 26 5.41 3.12 -2.35
C ASN A 26 6.28 4.37 -2.53
N THR A 27 6.73 4.98 -1.45
CA THR A 27 7.68 6.11 -1.51
C THR A 27 9.14 5.66 -1.50
N ALA A 28 9.40 4.36 -1.38
CA ALA A 28 10.74 3.82 -1.41
C ALA A 28 11.36 3.90 -2.81
N SER A 29 12.69 3.86 -2.89
CA SER A 29 13.44 3.85 -4.14
C SER A 29 13.45 2.50 -4.87
N LYS A 30 12.80 1.48 -4.31
CA LYS A 30 12.72 0.12 -4.86
C LYS A 30 11.27 -0.36 -4.95
N ALA A 31 11.05 -1.42 -5.72
CA ALA A 31 9.75 -2.07 -5.77
C ALA A 31 9.43 -2.76 -4.44
N VAL A 32 8.14 -2.79 -4.11
CA VAL A 32 7.60 -3.35 -2.88
C VAL A 32 6.55 -4.39 -3.22
N TRP A 33 6.73 -5.61 -2.74
CA TRP A 33 5.66 -6.59 -2.68
C TRP A 33 4.74 -6.24 -1.51
N LEU A 34 3.53 -5.81 -1.85
CA LEU A 34 2.52 -5.42 -0.89
C LEU A 34 1.59 -6.60 -0.62
N THR A 35 1.37 -6.93 0.64
CA THR A 35 0.30 -7.85 1.08
C THR A 35 -0.61 -7.14 2.06
N LEU A 36 -1.92 -7.17 1.76
CA LEU A 36 -2.99 -6.80 2.66
C LEU A 36 -3.55 -8.07 3.29
N TYR A 37 -3.79 -8.00 4.58
CA TYR A 37 -4.37 -9.08 5.34
C TYR A 37 -5.57 -8.61 6.14
N ASP A 38 -6.52 -9.51 6.38
CA ASP A 38 -7.67 -9.26 7.25
C ASP A 38 -7.30 -9.34 8.74
N GLY A 39 -8.25 -9.03 9.62
CA GLY A 39 -8.07 -9.08 11.08
C GLY A 39 -7.74 -10.47 11.63
N PHE A 40 -7.98 -11.53 10.85
CA PHE A 40 -7.71 -12.92 11.22
C PHE A 40 -6.35 -13.43 10.75
N GLY A 41 -5.58 -12.62 10.02
CA GLY A 41 -4.28 -13.04 9.55
C GLY A 41 -4.24 -13.51 8.10
N ARG A 42 -5.36 -13.50 7.36
CA ARG A 42 -5.44 -14.08 6.02
C ARG A 42 -5.09 -13.04 4.97
N ALA A 43 -4.24 -13.42 4.00
CA ALA A 43 -3.91 -12.54 2.89
C ALA A 43 -5.14 -12.37 1.98
N VAL A 44 -5.65 -11.16 1.88
CA VAL A 44 -6.81 -10.82 1.04
C VAL A 44 -6.39 -10.21 -0.30
N MET A 45 -5.17 -9.67 -0.37
CA MET A 45 -4.59 -9.16 -1.61
C MET A 45 -3.07 -9.19 -1.52
N SER A 46 -2.40 -9.51 -2.63
CA SER A 46 -0.96 -9.27 -2.82
C SER A 46 -0.70 -8.64 -4.19
N ARG A 47 0.27 -7.71 -4.26
CA ARG A 47 0.63 -7.03 -5.51
C ARG A 47 2.04 -6.48 -5.46
N CYS A 48 2.72 -6.51 -6.61
CA CYS A 48 3.95 -5.73 -6.79
C CYS A 48 3.65 -4.26 -7.04
N LEU A 49 4.22 -3.37 -6.21
CA LEU A 49 4.24 -1.93 -6.40
C LEU A 49 5.62 -1.51 -6.90
N ALA A 50 5.69 -1.00 -8.13
CA ALA A 50 6.89 -0.37 -8.63
C ALA A 50 7.29 0.82 -7.74
N THR A 51 8.55 1.25 -7.86
CA THR A 51 9.07 2.46 -7.22
C THR A 51 8.15 3.65 -7.49
N HIS A 52 7.75 4.39 -6.45
CA HIS A 52 6.86 5.55 -6.55
C HIS A 52 5.43 5.26 -7.04
N ALA A 53 5.03 3.99 -7.13
CA ALA A 53 3.66 3.61 -7.47
C ALA A 53 2.72 3.68 -6.26
N SER A 54 1.43 3.79 -6.51
CA SER A 54 0.39 3.74 -5.48
C SER A 54 -0.70 2.72 -5.85
N HIS A 55 -1.37 2.19 -4.84
CA HIS A 55 -2.51 1.30 -5.00
C HIS A 55 -3.60 1.61 -3.98
N ALA A 56 -4.83 1.68 -4.47
CA ALA A 56 -6.02 1.83 -3.64
C ALA A 56 -6.70 0.47 -3.46
N ALA A 57 -6.97 0.11 -2.20
CA ALA A 57 -7.70 -1.09 -1.84
C ALA A 57 -9.04 -0.73 -1.20
N ARG A 58 -10.04 -1.56 -1.46
CA ARG A 58 -11.35 -1.53 -0.79
C ARG A 58 -11.46 -2.70 0.17
N THR A 59 -12.10 -2.44 1.28
CA THR A 59 -12.31 -3.37 2.39
C THR A 59 -13.73 -3.18 2.91
N GLU A 60 -14.19 -4.07 3.78
CA GLU A 60 -15.45 -3.84 4.49
C GLU A 60 -15.22 -2.79 5.58
N THR A 61 -16.11 -1.79 5.68
CA THR A 61 -16.04 -0.77 6.74
C THR A 61 -16.15 -1.41 8.12
N GLY A 62 -15.32 -0.97 9.06
CA GLY A 62 -15.27 -1.48 10.43
C GLY A 62 -14.36 -2.70 10.60
N SER A 63 -13.78 -3.21 9.51
CA SER A 63 -12.86 -4.35 9.56
C SER A 63 -11.45 -3.90 9.92
N ALA A 64 -10.80 -4.65 10.80
CA ALA A 64 -9.37 -4.53 11.00
C ALA A 64 -8.64 -5.18 9.83
N VAL A 65 -7.65 -4.49 9.29
CA VAL A 65 -6.73 -5.02 8.28
C VAL A 65 -5.31 -4.65 8.64
N TYR A 66 -4.35 -5.42 8.15
CA TYR A 66 -2.95 -5.06 8.29
C TYR A 66 -2.20 -5.09 6.97
N VAL A 67 -1.24 -4.17 6.85
CA VAL A 67 -0.44 -4.00 5.65
C VAL A 67 0.99 -4.43 5.90
N ARG A 68 1.52 -5.28 5.02
CA ARG A 68 2.92 -5.66 4.98
C ARG A 68 3.49 -5.28 3.62
N GLY A 69 4.56 -4.50 3.62
CA GLY A 69 5.42 -4.25 2.48
C GLY A 69 6.75 -4.98 2.62
N GLU A 70 7.12 -5.73 1.59
CA GLU A 70 8.43 -6.36 1.43
C GLU A 70 9.16 -5.66 0.30
N MET A 71 10.24 -4.95 0.61
CA MET A 71 11.08 -4.33 -0.41
C MET A 71 11.84 -5.42 -1.17
N LYS A 72 11.76 -5.40 -2.49
CA LYS A 72 12.36 -6.42 -3.34
C LYS A 72 13.62 -5.90 -4.02
N GLU A 73 14.54 -6.83 -4.28
CA GLU A 73 15.77 -6.56 -4.99
C GLU A 73 15.53 -6.06 -6.41
N ARG A 74 14.52 -6.65 -7.08
CA ARG A 74 14.17 -6.39 -8.47
C ARG A 74 12.86 -5.62 -8.59
N THR A 75 12.71 -4.90 -9.69
CA THR A 75 11.58 -4.00 -9.97
C THR A 75 10.27 -4.70 -10.26
N ASP A 76 10.32 -5.97 -10.66
CA ASP A 76 9.17 -6.87 -10.87
C ASP A 76 8.75 -7.60 -9.59
N CYS A 77 9.32 -7.21 -8.45
CA CYS A 77 9.17 -7.86 -7.15
C CYS A 77 9.63 -9.33 -7.09
N SER A 78 10.39 -9.80 -8.08
CA SER A 78 11.07 -11.09 -8.00
C SER A 78 12.36 -11.00 -7.17
N GLY A 79 13.01 -12.15 -6.93
CA GLY A 79 14.25 -12.22 -6.16
C GLY A 79 14.07 -12.06 -4.66
N ARG A 80 15.16 -11.67 -3.98
CA ARG A 80 15.20 -11.64 -2.50
C ARG A 80 14.47 -10.42 -1.93
N THR A 81 13.90 -10.60 -0.74
CA THR A 81 13.40 -9.49 0.09
C THR A 81 14.58 -8.81 0.78
N LEU A 82 14.78 -7.52 0.51
CA LEU A 82 15.86 -6.71 1.08
C LEU A 82 15.49 -6.16 2.45
N GLN A 83 14.22 -5.78 2.61
CA GLN A 83 13.66 -5.26 3.86
C GLN A 83 12.20 -5.70 3.96
N ASP A 84 11.73 -5.93 5.18
CA ASP A 84 10.36 -6.31 5.46
C ASP A 84 9.83 -5.41 6.58
N THR A 85 8.68 -4.80 6.33
CA THR A 85 7.96 -4.00 7.32
C THR A 85 7.33 -4.85 8.43
N GLY A 86 7.32 -6.19 8.28
CA GLY A 86 6.74 -7.14 9.22
C GLY A 86 5.21 -7.10 9.23
N ARG A 87 4.60 -7.47 10.36
CA ARG A 87 3.17 -7.17 10.60
C ARG A 87 3.06 -5.66 10.80
N GLY A 88 2.83 -4.98 9.69
CA GLY A 88 2.90 -3.53 9.63
C GLY A 88 1.69 -2.82 10.23
N ALA A 89 1.24 -1.75 9.58
CA ALA A 89 0.15 -0.92 10.08
C ALA A 89 -1.16 -1.72 10.18
N THR A 90 -1.76 -1.76 11.38
CA THR A 90 -3.13 -2.22 11.58
C THR A 90 -4.07 -1.03 11.45
N ILE A 91 -5.06 -1.15 10.57
CA ILE A 91 -6.01 -0.09 10.24
C ILE A 91 -7.40 -0.64 10.46
N VAL A 92 -8.22 0.07 11.22
CA VAL A 92 -9.66 -0.14 11.24
C VAL A 92 -10.24 0.71 10.14
N THR A 93 -10.82 0.05 9.14
CA THR A 93 -11.36 0.70 7.95
C THR A 93 -12.61 1.49 8.34
N GLY A 94 -12.80 2.65 7.73
CA GLY A 94 -13.83 3.60 8.14
C GLY A 94 -14.38 4.38 6.95
N ALA A 95 -15.24 5.36 7.21
CA ALA A 95 -15.86 6.17 6.15
C ALA A 95 -14.88 7.08 5.36
N SER A 96 -13.59 7.05 5.71
CA SER A 96 -12.52 7.87 5.10
C SER A 96 -11.34 6.99 4.69
N THR A 97 -10.69 7.38 3.60
CA THR A 97 -9.49 6.70 3.08
C THR A 97 -8.30 6.91 4.02
N THR A 98 -7.70 5.83 4.49
CA THR A 98 -6.44 5.84 5.24
C THR A 98 -5.27 5.81 4.27
N LYS A 99 -4.26 6.68 4.44
CA LYS A 99 -3.07 6.68 3.59
C LYS A 99 -1.91 5.99 4.28
N ILE A 100 -1.22 5.12 3.56
CA ILE A 100 -0.05 4.39 4.04
C ILE A 100 1.12 4.65 3.11
N PHE A 101 2.26 5.00 3.67
CA PHE A 101 3.50 5.19 2.94
C PHE A 101 4.48 4.06 3.29
N VAL A 102 5.01 3.39 2.28
CA VAL A 102 6.12 2.43 2.42
C VAL A 102 7.42 3.18 2.14
N GLU A 103 8.31 3.26 3.13
CA GLU A 103 9.57 4.01 3.06
C GLU A 103 10.79 3.11 2.87
N SER A 104 11.90 3.70 2.41
CA SER A 104 13.15 3.00 2.07
C SER A 104 13.90 2.31 3.22
N GLY A 105 13.39 2.45 4.45
CA GLY A 105 13.92 1.80 5.65
C GLY A 105 13.05 0.66 6.18
N GLY A 106 12.09 0.16 5.39
CA GLY A 106 11.16 -0.88 5.83
C GLY A 106 10.16 -0.36 6.87
N ARG A 107 9.87 0.94 6.83
CA ARG A 107 8.91 1.60 7.72
C ARG A 107 7.60 1.87 6.99
N LEU A 108 6.50 1.66 7.70
CA LEU A 108 5.17 2.09 7.28
C LEU A 108 4.76 3.32 8.08
N LEU A 109 4.32 4.36 7.37
CA LEU A 109 3.71 5.54 7.98
C LEU A 109 2.24 5.59 7.61
N VAL A 110 1.38 5.70 8.62
CA VAL A 110 -0.07 5.91 8.44
C VAL A 110 -0.36 7.40 8.65
N ARG A 111 -1.14 7.99 7.74
CA ARG A 111 -1.59 9.39 7.82
C ARG A 111 -3.06 9.53 7.44
#